data_AF-A0A1Y0RFG3-F1
#
_entry.id   AF-A0A1Y0RFG3-F1
#
_cell.length_a   1.000
_cell.length_b   1.000
_cell.length_c   1.000
_cell.angle_alpha   90.00
_cell.angle_beta   90.00
_cell.angle_gamma   90.00
#
_symmetry.space_group_name_H-M   'P 1'
#
loop_
_entity.id
_entity.type
_entity.pdbx_description
1 polymer ?
#
loop_
_entity_poly.entity_id
_entity_poly.type
_entity_poly.pdbx_seq_one_letter_code
_entity_poly.pdbx_strand_id
1 'polypeptide(L)'
;MLERLSGKGSELVARLFARGEAFDSEGFIEFFTDTPVYQFGNLAPCLTKAAIKQSIDAFFSQISAVYHQIKMIWEVGNVVVVEMDVIYWRKDGSVVTLPCCDIFRLEGDKLSELRIFMDANPVFDSTIAVPSTSSVLTLGEGKNFIPPDTMKNFFNEHSEGKQRVAKGFAPKWSMIPSKLSLVEA
;
A
#
# COMPACT_ATOMS: atom_id res chain seq x y z
N MET A 1 -14.68 10.93 15.61
CA MET A 1 -13.28 11.35 15.47
C MET A 1 -12.56 10.15 14.88
N LEU A 2 -12.23 10.19 13.59
CA LEU A 2 -11.64 9.06 12.86
C LEU A 2 -10.13 9.20 12.99
N GLU A 3 -9.52 8.38 13.84
CA GLU A 3 -8.14 8.56 14.30
C GLU A 3 -7.13 8.44 13.14
N ARG A 4 -6.22 9.41 13.13
CA ARG A 4 -5.02 9.48 12.28
C ARG A 4 -3.96 8.60 12.93
N LEU A 5 -3.44 7.59 12.23
CA LEU A 5 -2.28 6.76 12.62
C LEU A 5 -2.04 6.71 14.15
N SER A 6 -2.96 6.10 14.89
CA SER A 6 -2.85 6.03 16.34
C SER A 6 -2.31 4.67 16.74
N GLY A 7 -1.03 4.61 17.12
CA GLY A 7 -0.41 3.42 17.66
C GLY A 7 0.81 2.93 16.87
N LYS A 8 1.56 2.03 17.51
CA LYS A 8 2.81 1.51 16.95
C LYS A 8 2.57 0.61 15.73
N GLY A 9 1.42 -0.05 15.66
CA GLY A 9 1.09 -0.95 14.55
C GLY A 9 0.81 -0.19 13.25
N SER A 10 0.03 0.87 13.32
CA SER A 10 -0.32 1.75 12.20
C SER A 10 0.92 2.45 11.66
N GLU A 11 1.82 2.90 12.54
CA GLU A 11 3.10 3.47 12.14
C GLU A 11 3.98 2.42 11.42
N LEU A 12 4.05 1.19 11.95
CA LEU A 12 4.78 0.09 11.30
C LEU A 12 4.24 -0.19 9.89
N VAL A 13 2.91 -0.19 9.73
CA VAL A 13 2.25 -0.40 8.43
C VAL A 13 2.51 0.74 7.46
N ALA A 14 2.43 2.01 7.88
CA ALA A 14 2.79 3.14 7.02
C ALA A 14 4.26 3.07 6.55
N ARG A 15 5.16 2.69 7.45
CA ARG A 15 6.59 2.49 7.13
C ARG A 15 6.80 1.32 6.15
N LEU A 16 6.01 0.24 6.25
CA LEU A 16 6.00 -0.86 5.29
C LEU A 16 5.49 -0.39 3.91
N PHE A 17 4.36 0.31 3.84
CA PHE A 17 3.85 0.84 2.57
C PHE A 17 4.85 1.77 1.92
N ALA A 18 5.59 2.58 2.68
CA ALA A 18 6.67 3.40 2.15
C ALA A 18 7.81 2.57 1.51
N ARG A 19 8.00 1.29 1.88
CA ARG A 19 8.91 0.37 1.18
C ARG A 19 8.31 -0.05 -0.16
N GLY A 20 7.02 -0.39 -0.15
CA GLY A 20 6.23 -0.71 -1.34
C GLY A 20 6.27 0.41 -2.38
N GLU A 21 5.93 1.63 -1.98
CA GLU A 21 5.84 2.78 -2.89
C GLU A 21 7.19 3.22 -3.46
N ALA A 22 8.30 2.91 -2.78
CA ALA A 22 9.66 3.19 -3.24
C ALA A 22 10.28 2.06 -4.08
N PHE A 23 9.58 0.93 -4.25
CA PHE A 23 10.11 -0.33 -4.81
C PHE A 23 11.33 -0.88 -4.07
N ASP A 24 11.32 -0.81 -2.74
CA ASP A 24 12.38 -1.31 -1.85
C ASP A 24 12.02 -2.69 -1.30
N SER A 25 12.15 -3.74 -2.11
CA SER A 25 11.76 -5.10 -1.71
C SER A 25 12.66 -5.69 -0.62
N GLU A 26 13.95 -5.35 -0.61
CA GLU A 26 14.90 -5.68 0.46
C GLU A 26 14.46 -5.07 1.79
N GLY A 27 14.21 -3.75 1.84
CA GLY A 27 13.73 -3.11 3.04
C GLY A 27 12.30 -3.52 3.43
N PHE A 28 11.48 -4.00 2.49
CA PHE A 28 10.12 -4.49 2.77
C PHE A 28 10.15 -5.78 3.61
N ILE A 29 10.99 -6.75 3.25
CA ILE A 29 11.03 -8.04 3.95
C ILE A 29 11.61 -7.94 5.37
N GLU A 30 12.35 -6.87 5.67
CA GLU A 30 12.85 -6.59 7.02
C GLU A 30 11.73 -6.33 8.03
N PHE A 31 10.50 -6.02 7.59
CA PHE A 31 9.36 -5.85 8.51
C PHE A 31 8.81 -7.17 9.04
N PHE A 32 9.15 -8.28 8.41
CA PHE A 32 8.57 -9.58 8.73
C PHE A 32 9.38 -10.37 9.76
N THR A 33 8.71 -11.25 10.50
CA THR A 33 9.37 -12.27 11.33
C THR A 33 10.10 -13.30 10.45
N ASP A 34 10.90 -14.17 11.05
CA ASP A 34 11.65 -15.20 10.31
C ASP A 34 10.77 -16.33 9.77
N THR A 35 9.55 -16.47 10.30
CA THR A 35 8.51 -17.40 9.84
C THR A 35 7.25 -16.64 9.42
N PRO A 36 7.31 -15.85 8.32
CA PRO A 36 6.20 -14.99 7.96
C PRO A 36 5.13 -15.71 7.15
N VAL A 37 3.93 -15.13 7.15
CA VAL A 37 2.87 -15.48 6.20
C VAL A 37 2.50 -14.24 5.40
N TYR A 38 2.68 -14.30 4.08
CA TYR A 38 2.23 -13.26 3.17
C TYR A 38 1.32 -13.87 2.13
N GLN A 39 0.14 -13.29 1.91
CA GLN A 39 -0.78 -13.77 0.90
C GLN A 39 -1.44 -12.62 0.17
N PHE A 40 -1.34 -12.66 -1.16
CA PHE A 40 -2.06 -11.75 -2.05
C PHE A 40 -3.28 -12.46 -2.65
N GLY A 41 -4.48 -11.99 -2.30
CA GLY A 41 -5.75 -12.53 -2.78
C GLY A 41 -5.83 -14.05 -2.62
N ASN A 42 -6.12 -14.74 -3.73
CA ASN A 42 -6.28 -16.20 -3.76
C ASN A 42 -4.98 -16.95 -4.10
N LEU A 43 -3.83 -16.27 -4.22
CA LEU A 43 -2.55 -16.93 -4.48
C LEU A 43 -2.12 -17.79 -3.28
N ALA A 44 -1.23 -18.76 -3.53
CA ALA A 44 -0.61 -19.52 -2.45
C ALA A 44 0.19 -18.60 -1.52
N PRO A 45 0.17 -18.83 -0.21
CA PRO A 45 0.91 -17.98 0.72
C PRO A 45 2.43 -18.15 0.54
N CYS A 46 3.16 -17.05 0.61
CA CYS A 46 4.61 -17.05 0.79
C CYS A 46 4.93 -17.28 2.27
N LEU A 47 5.73 -18.29 2.56
CA LEU A 47 6.05 -18.72 3.94
C LEU A 47 7.50 -18.39 4.36
N THR A 48 8.22 -17.62 3.56
CA THR A 48 9.60 -17.19 3.83
C THR A 48 9.82 -15.77 3.34
N LYS A 49 10.75 -15.03 3.98
CA LYS A 49 11.17 -13.69 3.52
C LYS A 49 11.62 -13.70 2.05
N ALA A 50 12.36 -14.73 1.63
CA ALA A 50 12.80 -14.87 0.24
C ALA A 50 11.63 -15.02 -0.75
N ALA A 51 10.61 -15.82 -0.41
CA ALA A 51 9.42 -15.97 -1.24
C ALA A 51 8.61 -14.66 -1.33
N ILE A 52 8.50 -13.93 -0.21
CA ILE A 52 7.86 -12.60 -0.16
C ILE A 52 8.59 -11.65 -1.10
N LYS A 53 9.91 -11.55 -0.97
CA LYS A 53 10.75 -10.70 -1.81
C LYS A 53 10.55 -11.01 -3.29
N GLN A 54 10.60 -12.29 -3.67
CA GLN A 54 10.39 -12.72 -5.05
C GLN A 54 9.01 -12.31 -5.57
N SER A 55 7.95 -12.50 -4.78
CA SER A 55 6.60 -12.09 -5.15
C SER A 55 6.50 -10.58 -5.36
N ILE A 56 7.17 -9.80 -4.52
CA ILE A 56 7.15 -8.33 -4.58
C ILE A 56 8.00 -7.81 -5.74
N ASP A 57 9.18 -8.36 -5.96
CA ASP A 57 10.02 -8.04 -7.13
C ASP A 57 9.28 -8.32 -8.43
N ALA A 58 8.61 -9.48 -8.50
CA ALA A 58 7.76 -9.83 -9.63
C ALA A 58 6.64 -8.79 -9.82
N PHE A 59 5.97 -8.37 -8.74
CA PHE A 59 4.93 -7.35 -8.82
C PHE A 59 5.48 -5.98 -9.29
N PHE A 60 6.57 -5.49 -8.69
CA PHE A 60 7.20 -4.22 -9.07
C PHE A 60 7.65 -4.18 -10.53
N SER A 61 8.05 -5.33 -11.10
CA SER A 61 8.41 -5.41 -12.51
C SER A 61 7.23 -5.09 -13.45
N GLN A 62 5.99 -5.28 -13.00
CA GLN A 62 4.77 -5.13 -13.81
C GLN A 62 4.13 -3.74 -13.73
N ILE A 63 4.58 -2.88 -12.81
CA ILE A 63 4.00 -1.55 -12.59
C ILE A 63 5.08 -0.46 -12.63
N SER A 64 4.67 0.77 -12.92
CA SER A 64 5.52 1.96 -12.91
C SER A 64 5.56 2.62 -11.54
N ALA A 65 4.43 2.60 -10.82
CA ALA A 65 4.30 3.11 -9.47
C ALA A 65 3.07 2.52 -8.77
N VAL A 66 3.04 2.61 -7.44
CA VAL A 66 1.90 2.27 -6.58
C VAL A 66 1.75 3.34 -5.50
N TYR A 67 0.53 3.74 -5.17
CA TYR A 67 0.21 4.63 -4.04
C TYR A 67 -0.93 4.03 -3.21
N HIS A 68 -0.75 3.98 -1.89
CA HIS A 68 -1.75 3.52 -0.93
C HIS A 68 -2.51 4.73 -0.38
N GLN A 69 -3.70 4.98 -0.93
CA GLN A 69 -4.63 5.97 -0.43
C GLN A 69 -5.40 5.38 0.76
N ILE A 70 -4.78 5.41 1.94
CA ILE A 70 -5.37 4.91 3.18
C ILE A 70 -6.64 5.70 3.50
N LYS A 71 -7.77 5.01 3.59
CA LYS A 71 -9.05 5.60 4.00
C LYS A 71 -9.20 5.50 5.51
N MET A 72 -9.03 4.28 6.01
CA MET A 72 -9.26 3.93 7.39
C MET A 72 -8.19 2.93 7.83
N ILE A 73 -7.77 3.06 9.08
CA ILE A 73 -6.84 2.14 9.72
C ILE A 73 -7.32 1.89 11.14
N TRP A 74 -7.33 0.62 11.54
CA TRP A 74 -7.77 0.20 12.87
C TRP A 74 -6.72 -0.69 13.51
N GLU A 75 -6.41 -0.42 14.78
CA GLU A 75 -5.63 -1.33 15.62
C GLU A 75 -6.55 -2.07 16.59
N VAL A 76 -6.47 -3.40 16.59
CA VAL A 76 -7.21 -4.27 17.51
C VAL A 76 -6.25 -5.30 18.08
N GLY A 77 -5.74 -5.03 19.29
CA GLY A 77 -4.71 -5.88 19.90
C GLY A 77 -3.42 -5.88 19.08
N ASN A 78 -3.01 -7.05 18.59
CA ASN A 78 -1.86 -7.20 17.70
C ASN A 78 -2.23 -7.27 16.21
N VAL A 79 -3.43 -6.84 15.85
CA VAL A 79 -3.93 -6.83 14.47
C VAL A 79 -4.09 -5.39 13.99
N VAL A 80 -3.64 -5.11 12.78
CA VAL A 80 -3.94 -3.85 12.07
C VAL A 80 -4.77 -4.19 10.85
N VAL A 81 -5.88 -3.49 10.66
CA VAL A 81 -6.72 -3.58 9.46
C VAL A 81 -6.64 -2.25 8.72
N VAL A 82 -6.42 -2.30 7.41
CA VAL A 82 -6.36 -1.11 6.56
C VAL A 82 -7.37 -1.23 5.45
N GLU A 83 -8.29 -0.27 5.38
CA GLU A 83 -9.14 -0.07 4.20
C GLU A 83 -8.55 1.08 3.38
N MET A 84 -8.37 0.86 2.09
CA MET A 84 -7.71 1.82 1.22
C MET A 84 -8.12 1.67 -0.23
N ASP A 85 -7.77 2.68 -1.01
CA ASP A 85 -7.64 2.54 -2.45
C ASP A 85 -6.16 2.47 -2.82
N VAL A 86 -5.85 1.57 -3.74
CA VAL A 86 -4.50 1.46 -4.27
C VAL A 86 -4.51 1.93 -5.71
N ILE A 87 -3.70 2.94 -5.97
CA ILE A 87 -3.54 3.55 -7.29
C ILE A 87 -2.29 2.96 -7.93
N TYR A 88 -2.46 2.35 -9.09
CA TYR A 88 -1.39 1.75 -9.88
C TYR A 88 -1.19 2.52 -11.18
N TRP A 89 0.06 2.90 -11.44
CA TRP A 89 0.49 3.35 -12.76
C TRP A 89 1.05 2.15 -13.49
N ARG A 90 0.43 1.76 -14.61
CA ARG A 90 0.85 0.61 -15.42
C ARG A 90 2.05 0.98 -16.31
N LYS A 91 2.67 -0.04 -16.93
CA LYS A 91 3.77 0.15 -17.89
C LYS A 91 3.31 0.75 -19.22
N ASP A 92 2.04 0.59 -19.58
CA ASP A 92 1.43 1.19 -20.77
C ASP A 92 1.07 2.68 -20.59
N GLY A 93 1.35 3.25 -19.41
CA GLY A 93 1.07 4.64 -19.07
C GLY A 93 -0.35 4.90 -18.55
N SER A 94 -1.23 3.89 -18.57
CA SER A 94 -2.56 3.99 -17.97
C SER A 94 -2.52 3.93 -16.44
N VAL A 95 -3.57 4.41 -15.80
CA VAL A 95 -3.71 4.42 -14.34
C VAL A 95 -4.99 3.69 -13.96
N VAL A 96 -4.95 2.94 -12.85
CA VAL A 96 -6.12 2.28 -12.28
C VAL A 96 -6.13 2.43 -10.77
N THR A 97 -7.32 2.60 -10.21
CA THR A 97 -7.55 2.66 -8.76
C THR A 97 -8.41 1.47 -8.36
N LEU A 98 -7.96 0.71 -7.38
CA LEU A 98 -8.62 -0.52 -6.94
C LEU A 98 -8.86 -0.50 -5.42
N PRO A 99 -10.04 -0.92 -4.94
CA PRO A 99 -10.27 -1.08 -3.51
C PRO A 99 -9.41 -2.21 -2.94
N CYS A 100 -8.89 -2.01 -1.73
CA CYS A 100 -8.09 -3.00 -1.03
C CYS A 100 -8.42 -3.02 0.46
N CYS A 101 -8.38 -4.21 1.04
CA CYS A 101 -8.33 -4.38 2.48
C CYS A 101 -7.12 -5.23 2.84
N ASP A 102 -6.25 -4.70 3.70
CA ASP A 102 -5.11 -5.44 4.24
C ASP A 102 -5.35 -5.78 5.70
N ILE A 103 -4.96 -6.99 6.08
CA ILE A 103 -4.94 -7.46 7.47
C ILE A 103 -3.51 -7.84 7.84
N PHE A 104 -2.95 -7.13 8.81
CA PHE A 104 -1.63 -7.37 9.38
C PHE A 104 -1.77 -8.02 10.75
N ARG A 105 -0.94 -9.03 11.04
CA ARG A 105 -0.75 -9.53 12.41
C ARG A 105 0.68 -9.29 12.85
N LEU A 106 0.82 -8.75 14.05
CA LEU A 106 2.09 -8.38 14.65
C LEU A 106 2.53 -9.42 15.67
N GLU A 107 3.85 -9.60 15.73
CA GLU A 107 4.57 -10.31 16.79
C GLU A 107 5.71 -9.40 17.25
N GLY A 108 5.55 -8.79 18.43
CA GLY A 108 6.46 -7.75 18.90
C GLY A 108 6.45 -6.53 17.99
N ASP A 109 7.60 -6.21 17.39
CA ASP A 109 7.83 -5.09 16.48
C ASP A 109 7.87 -5.50 14.99
N LYS A 110 7.51 -6.75 14.69
CA LYS A 110 7.50 -7.33 13.34
C LYS A 110 6.12 -7.82 12.93
N LEU A 111 5.96 -8.03 11.63
CA LEU A 111 4.78 -8.65 11.02
C LEU A 111 4.99 -10.17 10.97
N SER A 112 4.15 -10.92 11.68
CA SER A 112 4.06 -12.36 11.49
C SER A 112 3.20 -12.69 10.27
N GLU A 113 2.25 -11.81 9.91
CA GLU A 113 1.36 -12.05 8.79
C GLU A 113 0.89 -10.76 8.07
N LEU A 114 0.75 -10.85 6.75
CA LEU A 114 0.05 -9.89 5.89
C LEU A 114 -0.88 -10.65 4.93
N ARG A 115 -2.18 -10.36 4.98
CA ARG A 115 -3.15 -10.76 3.96
C ARG A 115 -3.70 -9.56 3.23
N ILE A 116 -3.65 -9.61 1.90
CA ILE A 116 -4.12 -8.55 1.00
C ILE A 116 -5.37 -9.06 0.29
N PHE A 117 -6.49 -8.36 0.45
CA PHE A 117 -7.76 -8.66 -0.20
C PHE A 117 -8.03 -7.60 -1.28
N MET A 118 -7.81 -7.98 -2.53
CA MET A 118 -8.00 -7.13 -3.71
C MET A 118 -8.29 -8.02 -4.93
N ASP A 119 -9.12 -7.53 -5.85
CA ASP A 119 -9.11 -8.00 -7.24
C ASP A 119 -8.07 -7.21 -8.05
N ALA A 120 -6.88 -7.77 -8.22
CA ALA A 120 -5.77 -7.13 -8.93
C ALA A 120 -5.75 -7.42 -10.43
N ASN A 121 -6.71 -8.20 -10.97
CA ASN A 121 -6.74 -8.54 -12.39
C ASN A 121 -6.68 -7.30 -13.30
N PRO A 122 -7.38 -6.17 -12.99
CA PRO A 122 -7.27 -4.97 -13.81
C PRO A 122 -5.86 -4.41 -13.90
N VAL A 123 -4.98 -4.64 -12.92
CA VAL A 123 -3.57 -4.17 -13.01
C VAL A 123 -2.86 -4.82 -14.19
N PHE A 124 -3.14 -6.10 -14.46
CA PHE A 124 -2.45 -6.91 -15.46
C PHE A 124 -3.21 -7.00 -16.79
N ASP A 125 -4.50 -6.66 -16.80
CA ASP A 125 -5.34 -6.62 -17.98
C ASP A 125 -6.11 -5.30 -18.04
N SER A 126 -5.64 -4.38 -18.90
CA SER A 126 -6.26 -3.06 -19.08
C SER A 126 -7.59 -3.11 -19.82
N THR A 127 -8.01 -4.27 -20.33
CA THR A 127 -9.34 -4.45 -20.93
C THR A 127 -10.45 -4.66 -19.89
N ILE A 128 -10.08 -5.00 -18.65
CA ILE A 128 -11.04 -5.12 -17.54
C ILE A 128 -11.46 -3.73 -17.09
N ALA A 129 -12.73 -3.39 -17.33
CA ALA A 129 -13.29 -2.11 -16.97
C ALA A 129 -13.42 -1.96 -15.44
N VAL A 130 -12.92 -0.84 -14.91
CA VAL A 130 -13.08 -0.47 -13.49
C VAL A 130 -13.97 0.76 -13.40
N PRO A 131 -15.21 0.63 -12.88
CA PRO A 131 -16.10 1.77 -12.67
C PRO A 131 -15.50 2.82 -11.74
N SER A 132 -15.80 4.09 -11.98
CA SER A 132 -15.42 5.20 -11.07
C SER A 132 -16.08 5.11 -9.68
N THR A 133 -17.07 4.23 -9.52
CA THR A 133 -17.76 3.94 -8.26
C THR A 133 -17.16 2.77 -7.48
N SER A 134 -16.13 2.10 -7.99
CA SER A 134 -15.61 0.84 -7.43
C SER A 134 -15.03 0.97 -6.02
N SER A 135 -14.74 2.20 -5.58
CA SER A 135 -14.17 2.43 -4.26
C SER A 135 -14.64 3.71 -3.57
N VAL A 136 -15.84 4.19 -3.89
CA VAL A 136 -16.41 5.31 -3.14
C VAL A 136 -16.85 4.78 -1.78
N LEU A 137 -16.18 5.22 -0.71
CA LEU A 137 -16.73 5.12 0.63
C LEU A 137 -17.87 6.15 0.69
N THR A 138 -19.04 5.75 0.17
CA THR A 138 -20.24 6.57 0.19
C THR A 138 -20.68 6.67 1.63
N LEU A 139 -20.34 7.79 2.26
CA LEU A 139 -21.01 8.19 3.48
C LEU A 139 -22.49 8.39 3.10
N GLY A 140 -23.42 7.97 3.95
CA GLY A 140 -24.85 8.11 3.70
C GLY A 140 -25.21 9.51 3.16
N GLU A 141 -26.26 9.59 2.33
CA GLU A 141 -26.71 10.82 1.65
C GLU A 141 -25.82 11.31 0.48
N GLY A 142 -25.01 10.44 -0.12
CA GLY A 142 -24.28 10.77 -1.35
C GLY A 142 -23.06 11.70 -1.14
N LYS A 143 -22.55 11.78 0.09
CA LYS A 143 -21.30 12.49 0.39
C LYS A 143 -20.11 11.57 0.19
N ASN A 144 -19.11 12.05 -0.55
CA ASN A 144 -17.86 11.33 -0.75
C ASN A 144 -16.93 11.57 0.45
N PHE A 145 -16.36 10.49 0.99
CA PHE A 145 -15.27 10.58 1.94
C PHE A 145 -13.99 11.08 1.24
N ILE A 146 -13.32 12.07 1.82
CA ILE A 146 -12.01 12.53 1.37
C ILE A 146 -10.95 11.80 2.22
N PRO A 147 -10.19 10.86 1.66
CA PRO A 147 -9.19 10.13 2.42
C PRO A 147 -8.06 11.06 2.85
N PRO A 148 -7.45 10.80 4.02
CA PRO A 148 -6.25 11.52 4.44
C PRO A 148 -5.09 11.22 3.49
N ASP A 149 -4.28 12.24 3.18
CA ASP A 149 -3.03 12.13 2.41
C ASP A 149 -1.89 11.45 3.22
N THR A 150 -2.21 10.38 3.95
CA THR A 150 -1.35 9.75 4.96
C THR A 150 0.05 9.43 4.44
N MET A 151 0.14 8.78 3.27
CA MET A 151 1.44 8.41 2.70
C MET A 151 2.21 9.62 2.15
N LYS A 152 1.54 10.66 1.63
CA LYS A 152 2.23 11.90 1.24
C LYS A 152 2.82 12.59 2.46
N ASN A 153 2.02 12.73 3.52
CA ASN A 153 2.46 13.33 4.77
C ASN A 153 3.59 12.51 5.40
N PHE A 154 3.58 11.17 5.27
CA PHE A 154 4.71 10.34 5.69
C PHE A 154 6.01 10.76 5.00
N PHE A 155 6.03 10.89 3.68
CA PHE A 155 7.26 11.31 2.97
C PHE A 155 7.63 12.79 3.20
N ASN A 156 6.65 13.67 3.40
CA ASN A 156 6.85 15.11 3.53
C ASN A 156 7.12 15.59 4.95
N GLU A 157 6.69 14.85 5.97
CA GLU A 157 6.69 15.31 7.37
C GLU A 157 7.46 14.35 8.28
N HIS A 158 7.27 13.03 8.12
CA HIS A 158 7.88 12.01 8.98
C HIS A 158 9.41 11.97 8.83
N SER A 159 10.12 11.83 9.95
CA SER A 159 11.59 11.82 9.98
C SER A 159 12.18 10.69 9.15
N GLU A 160 11.67 9.46 9.29
CA GLU A 160 12.09 8.33 8.45
C GLU A 160 11.75 8.58 6.97
N GLY A 161 10.55 9.08 6.65
CA GLY A 161 10.13 9.34 5.27
C GLY A 161 11.09 10.29 4.56
N LYS A 162 11.39 11.44 5.19
CA LYS A 162 12.38 12.41 4.69
C LYS A 162 13.77 11.80 4.51
N GLN A 163 14.22 11.03 5.49
CA GLN A 163 15.54 10.39 5.43
C GLN A 163 15.62 9.39 4.27
N ARG A 164 14.53 8.67 3.99
CA ARG A 164 14.48 7.70 2.89
C ARG A 164 14.50 8.38 1.54
N VAL A 165 13.74 9.47 1.36
CA VAL A 165 13.81 10.32 0.16
C VAL A 165 15.25 10.79 -0.06
N ALA A 166 15.91 11.33 0.96
CA ALA A 166 17.30 11.78 0.89
C ALA A 166 18.30 10.67 0.53
N LYS A 167 17.98 9.40 0.82
CA LYS A 167 18.79 8.22 0.49
C LYS A 167 18.44 7.58 -0.86
N GLY A 168 17.61 8.22 -1.68
CA GLY A 168 17.22 7.73 -3.00
C GLY A 168 16.01 6.79 -3.00
N PHE A 169 15.33 6.62 -1.88
CA PHE A 169 14.09 5.84 -1.75
C PHE A 169 12.85 6.73 -1.77
N ALA A 170 12.84 7.73 -2.66
CA ALA A 170 11.63 8.48 -2.94
C ALA A 170 10.57 7.56 -3.55
N PRO A 171 9.28 7.77 -3.23
CA PRO A 171 8.22 6.95 -3.80
C PRO A 171 8.16 7.11 -5.33
N LYS A 172 7.89 6.03 -6.05
CA LYS A 172 7.88 6.03 -7.52
C LYS A 172 6.79 6.94 -8.09
N TRP A 173 5.66 7.08 -7.41
CA TRP A 173 4.58 7.97 -7.84
C TRP A 173 4.98 9.46 -7.84
N SER A 174 5.92 9.89 -6.98
CA SER A 174 6.37 11.29 -6.98
C SER A 174 7.28 11.64 -8.17
N MET A 175 7.69 10.63 -8.93
CA MET A 175 8.49 10.79 -10.15
C MET A 175 7.61 10.74 -11.42
N ILE A 176 6.32 10.45 -11.28
CA ILE A 176 5.38 10.45 -12.39
C ILE A 176 5.08 11.92 -12.78
N PRO A 177 5.12 12.28 -14.07
CA PRO A 177 4.78 13.64 -14.50
C PRO A 177 3.40 14.06 -14.00
N SER A 178 3.27 15.28 -13.47
CA SER A 178 2.05 15.78 -12.81
C SER A 178 0.78 15.68 -13.67
N LYS A 179 0.89 15.85 -15.00
CA LYS A 179 -0.23 15.70 -15.95
C LYS A 179 -0.83 14.28 -15.99
N LEU A 180 -0.10 13.28 -15.50
CA LEU A 180 -0.46 11.86 -15.46
C LEU A 180 -0.66 11.37 -14.02
N SER A 181 -0.45 12.25 -13.02
CA SER A 181 -0.59 11.88 -11.63
C SER A 181 -2.01 12.20 -11.14
N LEU A 182 -2.71 11.18 -10.67
CA LEU A 182 -3.92 11.36 -9.87
C LEU A 182 -3.60 11.73 -8.40
N VAL A 183 -2.30 11.77 -8.08
CA VAL A 183 -1.75 12.04 -6.75
C VAL A 183 -0.86 13.28 -6.91
N GLU A 184 -1.43 14.47 -6.75
CA GLU A 184 -0.64 15.71 -6.78
C GLU A 184 0.42 15.67 -5.66
N ALA A 185 1.69 15.90 -6.04
CA ALA A 185 2.88 15.74 -5.21
C ALA A 185 3.20 16.99 -4.38
#